data_AF-A0A6D0IKP5-F1
#
_entry.id   AF-A0A6D0IKP5-F1
#
_cell.length_a   1.000
_cell.length_b   1.000
_cell.length_c   1.000
_cell.angle_alpha   90.00
_cell.angle_beta   90.00
_cell.angle_gamma   90.00
#
_symmetry.space_group_name_H-M   'P 1'
#
loop_
_entity.id
_entity.type
_entity.pdbx_description
1 polymer ?
#
loop_
_entity_poly.entity_id
_entity_poly.type
_entity_poly.pdbx_seq_one_letter_code
_entity_poly.pdbx_strand_id
1 'polypeptide(L)'
;GLRSGAVTLETSQVFAALMGDAPRSMTMVVTEWRLPRVLMALLIGAALGVSGAIFQSLMRNPLGSPDVMGFNTGAWSGVLVAMVLFGQDLTAIALSAMVGGIVTSLLVWLLAWRNGIDTFRLIIIGIGVRAMLVAFNTWLLLKASLETALTAGLWNAGSLNGLTWAKTSP
;
A
#
# COMPACT_ATOMS: atom_id res chain seq x y z
N GLY A 1 11.82 -4.91 14.22
CA GLY A 1 12.74 -3.81 14.60
C GLY A 1 14.17 -4.11 14.18
N LEU A 2 15.11 -3.16 14.34
CA LEU A 2 16.50 -3.32 13.87
C LEU A 2 17.25 -4.48 14.53
N ARG A 3 16.87 -4.85 15.76
CA ARG A 3 17.47 -5.95 16.53
C ARG A 3 16.95 -7.35 16.16
N SER A 4 15.76 -7.43 15.57
CA SER A 4 15.05 -8.68 15.29
C SER A 4 15.23 -9.11 13.83
N GLY A 5 15.50 -10.40 13.59
CA GLY A 5 15.58 -11.00 12.26
C GLY A 5 16.27 -12.36 12.30
N ALA A 6 16.67 -12.90 11.15
CA ALA A 6 17.38 -14.16 11.04
C ALA A 6 18.71 -14.19 11.84
N VAL A 7 19.31 -13.01 12.07
CA VAL A 7 20.41 -12.81 13.00
C VAL A 7 19.95 -11.82 14.07
N THR A 8 19.87 -12.26 15.32
CA THR A 8 19.58 -11.39 16.46
C THR A 8 20.79 -10.53 16.76
N LEU A 9 20.59 -9.22 16.84
CA LEU A 9 21.68 -8.26 17.09
C LEU A 9 21.52 -7.62 18.46
N GLU A 10 22.63 -7.48 19.17
CA GLU A 10 22.66 -6.67 20.38
C GLU A 10 22.53 -5.18 20.03
N THR A 11 22.01 -4.39 20.99
CA THR A 11 21.81 -2.95 20.81
C THR A 11 23.14 -2.23 20.50
N SER A 12 24.22 -2.63 21.17
CA SER A 12 25.59 -2.15 20.95
C SER A 12 26.03 -2.34 19.50
N GLN A 13 25.74 -3.50 18.93
CA GLN A 13 26.14 -3.85 17.57
C GLN A 13 25.28 -3.14 16.52
N VAL A 14 24.01 -2.84 16.81
CA VAL A 14 23.17 -2.00 15.95
C VAL A 14 23.72 -0.56 15.91
N PHE A 15 24.11 0.01 17.05
CA PHE A 15 24.74 1.34 17.09
C PHE A 15 26.09 1.35 16.37
N ALA A 16 26.94 0.35 16.59
CA ALA A 16 28.20 0.21 15.87
C ALA A 16 27.99 0.10 14.35
N ALA A 17 26.96 -0.64 13.92
CA ALA A 17 26.61 -0.76 12.50
C ALA A 17 26.09 0.55 11.90
N LEU A 18 25.35 1.36 12.68
CA LEU A 18 24.90 2.68 12.24
C LEU A 18 26.03 3.72 12.20
N MET A 19 27.03 3.59 13.08
CA MET A 19 28.21 4.47 13.14
C MET A 19 29.32 4.05 12.16
N GLY A 20 29.21 2.88 11.53
CA GLY A 20 30.18 2.36 10.56
C GLY A 20 31.32 1.54 11.17
N ASP A 21 31.32 1.32 12.48
CA ASP A 21 32.34 0.59 13.24
C ASP A 21 32.11 -0.93 13.32
N ALA A 22 31.05 -1.45 12.68
CA ALA A 22 30.76 -2.89 12.62
C ALA A 22 31.32 -3.57 11.35
N PRO A 23 31.47 -4.91 11.36
CA PRO A 23 31.83 -5.66 10.16
C PRO A 23 30.92 -5.34 8.98
N ARG A 24 31.48 -5.24 7.76
CA ARG A 24 30.73 -4.84 6.54
C ARG A 24 29.42 -5.61 6.32
N SER A 25 29.40 -6.91 6.62
CA SER A 25 28.20 -7.75 6.51
C SER A 25 27.09 -7.31 7.47
N MET A 26 27.46 -6.90 8.68
CA MET A 26 26.54 -6.42 9.70
C MET A 26 26.02 -5.02 9.38
N THR A 27 26.91 -4.12 8.97
CA THR A 27 26.55 -2.78 8.50
C THR A 27 25.54 -2.88 7.37
N MET A 28 25.81 -3.69 6.33
CA MET A 28 24.89 -3.90 5.22
C MET A 28 23.51 -4.42 5.65
N VAL A 29 23.45 -5.43 6.53
CA VAL A 29 22.16 -5.95 7.01
C VAL A 29 21.36 -4.88 7.76
N VAL A 30 22.01 -4.09 8.60
CA VAL A 30 21.33 -3.04 9.39
C VAL A 30 20.93 -1.88 8.49
N THR A 31 21.85 -1.30 7.71
CA THR A 31 21.65 -0.05 6.97
C THR A 31 20.91 -0.24 5.65
N GLU A 32 21.13 -1.33 4.92
CA GLU A 32 20.54 -1.53 3.59
C GLU A 32 19.22 -2.31 3.63
N TRP A 33 19.05 -3.22 4.59
CA TRP A 33 17.90 -4.14 4.61
C TRP A 33 16.89 -3.83 5.72
N ARG A 34 17.37 -3.57 6.95
CA ARG A 34 16.49 -3.37 8.11
C ARG A 34 16.06 -1.92 8.26
N LEU A 35 16.99 -0.98 8.09
CA LEU A 35 16.73 0.44 8.28
C LEU A 35 15.66 1.00 7.32
N PRO A 36 15.74 0.81 5.98
CA PRO A 36 14.70 1.30 5.09
C PRO A 36 13.35 0.65 5.39
N ARG A 37 13.33 -0.66 5.71
CA ARG A 37 12.09 -1.36 6.08
C ARG A 37 11.44 -0.77 7.34
N VAL A 38 12.21 -0.52 8.40
CA VAL A 38 11.69 0.01 9.66
C VAL A 38 11.19 1.45 9.47
N LEU A 39 11.95 2.29 8.76
CA LEU A 39 11.54 3.66 8.49
C LEU A 39 10.28 3.71 7.63
N MET A 40 10.20 2.90 6.58
CA MET A 40 9.00 2.83 5.75
C MET A 40 7.81 2.25 6.51
N ALA A 41 8.00 1.29 7.41
CA ALA A 41 6.93 0.81 8.29
C ALA A 41 6.35 1.94 9.16
N LEU A 42 7.22 2.79 9.72
CA LEU A 42 6.80 3.95 10.50
C LEU A 42 6.09 5.00 9.64
N LEU A 43 6.62 5.32 8.47
CA LEU A 43 6.04 6.31 7.55
C LEU A 43 4.68 5.85 7.01
N ILE A 44 4.58 4.61 6.51
CA ILE A 44 3.34 4.04 6.01
C ILE A 44 2.33 3.92 7.16
N GLY A 45 2.75 3.43 8.33
CA GLY A 45 1.89 3.34 9.51
C GLY A 45 1.35 4.70 9.96
N ALA A 46 2.20 5.74 9.98
CA ALA A 46 1.77 7.11 10.29
C ALA A 46 0.80 7.65 9.24
N ALA A 47 1.06 7.45 7.94
CA ALA A 47 0.17 7.87 6.87
C ALA A 47 -1.20 7.18 6.95
N LEU A 48 -1.24 5.88 7.22
CA LEU A 48 -2.48 5.12 7.43
C LEU A 48 -3.22 5.62 8.67
N GLY A 49 -2.51 5.91 9.77
CA GLY A 49 -3.09 6.48 10.99
C GLY A 49 -3.73 7.85 10.76
N VAL A 50 -3.04 8.76 10.05
CA VAL A 50 -3.55 10.08 9.68
C VAL A 50 -4.76 9.95 8.76
N SER A 51 -4.68 9.11 7.73
CA SER A 51 -5.82 8.85 6.84
C SER A 51 -7.02 8.32 7.61
N GLY A 52 -6.83 7.36 8.52
CA GLY A 52 -7.88 6.84 9.39
C GLY A 52 -8.53 7.93 10.24
N ALA A 53 -7.73 8.77 10.90
CA ALA A 53 -8.22 9.87 11.72
C ALA A 53 -9.04 10.90 10.92
N ILE A 54 -8.60 11.24 9.70
CA ILE A 54 -9.35 12.12 8.78
C ILE A 54 -10.71 11.50 8.44
N PHE A 55 -10.74 10.22 8.08
CA PHE A 55 -11.98 9.53 7.73
C PHE A 55 -12.94 9.39 8.89
N GLN A 56 -12.44 9.02 10.06
CA GLN A 56 -13.25 8.94 11.28
C GLN A 56 -13.86 10.30 11.64
N SER A 57 -13.10 11.39 11.46
CA SER A 57 -13.58 12.76 11.70
C SER A 57 -14.64 13.20 10.69
N LEU A 58 -14.43 12.90 9.40
CA LEU A 58 -15.38 13.23 8.33
C LEU A 58 -16.69 12.44 8.47
N MET A 59 -16.59 11.16 8.81
CA MET A 59 -17.74 10.27 9.00
C MET A 59 -18.42 10.49 10.36
N ARG A 60 -17.75 11.18 11.29
CA ARG A 60 -18.15 11.27 12.71
C ARG A 60 -18.45 9.88 13.28
N ASN A 61 -17.66 8.89 12.84
CA ASN A 61 -17.85 7.49 13.17
C ASN A 61 -16.47 6.85 13.39
N PRO A 62 -16.17 6.34 14.60
CA PRO A 62 -14.88 5.71 14.89
C PRO A 62 -14.65 4.41 14.08
N LEU A 63 -15.70 3.83 13.49
CA LEU A 63 -15.60 2.69 12.57
C LEU A 63 -15.40 3.11 11.11
N GLY A 64 -15.36 4.41 10.83
CA GLY A 64 -15.12 4.94 9.50
C GLY A 64 -13.68 4.67 9.05
N SER A 65 -13.50 4.02 7.90
CA SER A 65 -12.17 3.79 7.33
C SER A 65 -12.14 4.15 5.84
N PRO A 66 -10.96 4.56 5.31
CA PRO A 66 -10.77 4.84 3.89
C PRO A 66 -11.11 3.64 2.99
N ASP A 67 -10.91 2.42 3.48
CA ASP A 67 -11.19 1.19 2.73
C ASP A 67 -12.66 1.03 2.35
N VAL A 68 -13.57 1.58 3.15
CA VAL A 68 -15.01 1.54 2.86
C VAL A 68 -15.34 2.27 1.56
N MET A 69 -14.53 3.26 1.16
CA MET A 69 -14.78 4.08 -0.02
C MET A 69 -14.15 3.54 -1.30
N GLY A 70 -13.48 2.38 -1.26
CA GLY A 70 -12.99 1.68 -2.44
C GLY A 70 -11.64 2.16 -3.01
N PHE A 71 -10.95 3.10 -2.35
CA PHE A 71 -9.67 3.64 -2.84
C PHE A 71 -8.58 2.58 -2.94
N ASN A 72 -8.48 1.74 -1.90
CA ASN A 72 -7.57 0.60 -1.88
C ASN A 72 -7.95 -0.43 -2.96
N THR A 73 -9.25 -0.67 -3.16
CA THR A 73 -9.74 -1.53 -4.25
C THR A 73 -9.40 -0.98 -5.63
N GLY A 74 -9.43 0.34 -5.80
CA GLY A 74 -9.02 1.03 -7.03
C GLY A 74 -7.52 0.95 -7.30
N ALA A 75 -6.70 1.13 -6.26
CA ALA A 75 -5.26 0.90 -6.37
C ALA A 75 -4.96 -0.56 -6.76
N TRP A 76 -5.67 -1.50 -6.15
CA TRP A 76 -5.59 -2.92 -6.48
C TRP A 76 -5.98 -3.22 -7.94
N SER A 77 -7.03 -2.58 -8.45
CA SER A 77 -7.39 -2.66 -9.88
C SER A 77 -6.26 -2.17 -10.78
N GLY A 78 -5.61 -1.06 -10.42
CA GLY A 78 -4.45 -0.54 -11.15
C GLY A 78 -3.29 -1.54 -11.21
N VAL A 79 -3.00 -2.23 -10.10
CA VAL A 79 -1.98 -3.29 -10.05
C VAL A 79 -2.33 -4.45 -10.98
N LEU A 80 -3.55 -4.95 -10.91
CA LEU A 80 -3.96 -6.06 -11.76
C LEU A 80 -3.89 -5.70 -13.25
N VAL A 81 -4.33 -4.49 -13.61
CA VAL A 81 -4.21 -3.99 -14.99
C VAL A 81 -2.75 -3.90 -15.41
N ALA A 82 -1.87 -3.38 -14.56
CA ALA A 82 -0.44 -3.32 -14.85
C ALA A 82 0.19 -4.71 -15.02
N MET A 83 -0.18 -5.66 -14.15
CA MET A 83 0.32 -7.03 -14.23
C MET A 83 -0.12 -7.74 -15.51
N VAL A 84 -1.31 -7.43 -16.02
CA VAL A 84 -1.83 -8.00 -17.26
C VAL A 84 -1.21 -7.34 -18.50
N LEU A 85 -0.99 -6.02 -18.48
CA LEU A 85 -0.52 -5.26 -19.65
C LEU A 85 1.01 -5.16 -19.75
N PHE A 86 1.69 -4.99 -18.62
CA PHE A 86 3.13 -4.71 -18.52
C PHE A 86 3.91 -5.83 -17.81
N GLY A 87 3.23 -6.91 -17.37
CA GLY A 87 3.87 -8.02 -16.66
C GLY A 87 4.33 -7.63 -15.26
N GLN A 88 5.50 -8.12 -14.84
CA GLN A 88 6.02 -7.94 -13.48
C GLN A 88 6.90 -6.70 -13.30
N ASP A 89 6.73 -5.67 -14.14
CA ASP A 89 7.47 -4.40 -13.99
C ASP A 89 7.04 -3.66 -12.72
N LEU A 90 7.95 -3.54 -11.77
CA LEU A 90 7.67 -2.97 -10.44
C LEU A 90 7.24 -1.50 -10.51
N THR A 91 7.87 -0.72 -11.38
CA THR A 91 7.58 0.71 -11.60
C THR A 91 6.19 0.90 -12.19
N ALA A 92 5.84 0.13 -13.22
CA ALA A 92 4.52 0.17 -13.83
C ALA A 92 3.43 -0.24 -12.83
N ILE A 93 3.70 -1.27 -12.01
CA ILE A 93 2.79 -1.72 -10.95
C ILE A 93 2.57 -0.60 -9.91
N ALA A 94 3.65 0.02 -9.41
CA ALA A 94 3.56 1.08 -8.40
C ALA A 94 2.82 2.31 -8.92
N LEU A 95 3.17 2.80 -10.12
CA LEU A 95 2.51 3.94 -10.75
C LEU A 95 1.04 3.66 -11.05
N SER A 96 0.73 2.47 -11.57
CA SER A 96 -0.66 2.10 -11.87
C SER A 96 -1.49 1.94 -10.60
N ALA A 97 -0.90 1.47 -9.49
CA ALA A 97 -1.57 1.45 -8.19
C ALA A 97 -1.93 2.86 -7.71
N MET A 98 -0.99 3.80 -7.80
CA MET A 98 -1.23 5.20 -7.44
C MET A 98 -2.33 5.82 -8.32
N VAL A 99 -2.23 5.67 -9.64
CA VAL A 99 -3.22 6.18 -10.60
C VAL A 99 -4.59 5.55 -10.35
N GLY A 100 -4.67 4.23 -10.15
CA GLY A 100 -5.92 3.53 -9.88
C GLY A 100 -6.62 4.03 -8.62
N GLY A 101 -5.87 4.26 -7.54
CA GLY A 101 -6.38 4.85 -6.30
C GLY A 101 -6.88 6.29 -6.49
N ILE A 102 -6.10 7.13 -7.17
CA ILE A 102 -6.46 8.53 -7.45
C ILE A 102 -7.70 8.62 -8.33
N VAL A 103 -7.75 7.88 -9.45
CA VAL A 103 -8.89 7.85 -10.37
C VAL A 103 -10.15 7.40 -9.65
N THR A 104 -10.05 6.36 -8.83
CA THR A 104 -11.19 5.89 -8.02
C THR A 104 -11.66 6.95 -7.03
N SER A 105 -10.73 7.64 -6.37
CA SER A 105 -11.03 8.70 -5.42
C SER A 105 -11.75 9.87 -6.09
N LEU A 106 -11.25 10.30 -7.26
CA LEU A 106 -11.87 11.35 -8.07
C LEU A 106 -13.26 10.95 -8.56
N LEU A 107 -13.44 9.70 -8.99
CA LEU A 107 -14.71 9.18 -9.46
C LEU A 107 -15.76 9.16 -8.34
N VAL A 108 -15.40 8.66 -7.15
CA VAL A 108 -16.28 8.68 -5.97
C VAL A 108 -16.65 10.12 -5.59
N TRP A 109 -15.67 11.02 -5.58
CA TRP A 109 -15.89 12.43 -5.26
C TRP A 109 -16.84 13.10 -6.27
N LEU A 110 -16.62 12.91 -7.56
CA LEU A 110 -17.43 13.51 -8.63
C LEU A 110 -18.88 13.00 -8.60
N LEU A 111 -19.08 11.72 -8.33
CA LEU A 111 -20.41 11.12 -8.20
C LEU A 111 -21.13 11.58 -6.92
N ALA A 112 -20.38 11.81 -5.83
CA ALA A 112 -20.96 12.27 -4.57
C ALA A 112 -21.31 13.76 -4.57
N TRP A 113 -20.67 14.56 -5.42
CA TRP A 113 -20.85 16.00 -5.47
C TRP A 113 -22.20 16.40 -6.08
N ARG A 114 -23.12 16.93 -5.26
CA ARG A 114 -24.35 17.58 -5.75
C ARG A 114 -24.86 18.58 -4.73
N ASN A 115 -24.51 19.86 -4.94
CA ASN A 115 -24.78 20.99 -4.04
C ASN A 115 -24.15 20.84 -2.64
N GLY A 116 -22.98 20.20 -2.57
CA GLY A 116 -22.27 19.87 -1.33
C GLY A 116 -21.94 18.38 -1.25
N ILE A 117 -21.13 18.01 -0.26
CA ILE A 117 -20.78 16.62 0.04
C ILE A 117 -21.62 16.19 1.25
N ASP A 118 -22.58 15.30 0.99
CA ASP A 118 -23.31 14.59 2.03
C ASP A 118 -22.56 13.31 2.39
N THR A 119 -22.21 13.13 3.67
CA THR A 119 -21.43 11.99 4.16
C THR A 119 -22.11 10.65 3.87
N PHE A 120 -23.44 10.57 4.01
CA PHE A 120 -24.19 9.34 3.75
C PHE A 120 -24.16 8.98 2.27
N ARG A 121 -24.31 9.98 1.39
CA ARG A 121 -24.19 9.79 -0.06
C ARG A 121 -22.79 9.33 -0.47
N LEU A 122 -21.76 9.96 0.08
CA LEU A 122 -20.36 9.59 -0.16
C LEU A 122 -20.12 8.11 0.18
N ILE A 123 -20.65 7.64 1.31
CA ILE A 123 -20.54 6.24 1.75
C ILE A 123 -21.23 5.28 0.76
N ILE A 124 -22.50 5.54 0.40
CA ILE A 124 -23.24 4.64 -0.51
C ILE A 124 -22.56 4.55 -1.88
N ILE A 125 -22.12 5.68 -2.43
CA ILE A 125 -21.42 5.72 -3.71
C ILE A 125 -20.08 4.98 -3.61
N GLY A 126 -19.32 5.21 -2.54
CA GLY A 126 -18.07 4.51 -2.28
C GLY A 126 -18.26 2.99 -2.23
N ILE A 127 -19.28 2.50 -1.52
CA ILE A 127 -19.62 1.06 -1.45
C ILE A 127 -20.00 0.52 -2.83
N GLY A 128 -20.81 1.25 -3.60
CA GLY A 128 -21.21 0.85 -4.95
C GLY A 128 -20.02 0.76 -5.91
N VAL A 129 -19.16 1.78 -5.93
CA VAL A 129 -17.93 1.81 -6.73
C VAL A 129 -16.98 0.69 -6.32
N ARG A 130 -16.79 0.49 -5.01
CA ARG A 130 -15.99 -0.62 -4.48
C ARG A 130 -16.53 -1.97 -4.96
N ALA A 131 -17.84 -2.21 -4.90
CA ALA A 131 -18.42 -3.46 -5.36
C ALA A 131 -18.17 -3.70 -6.86
N MET A 132 -18.30 -2.67 -7.69
CA MET A 132 -17.97 -2.75 -9.12
C MET A 132 -16.50 -3.08 -9.36
N LEU A 133 -15.58 -2.43 -8.64
CA LEU A 133 -14.14 -2.68 -8.74
C LEU A 133 -13.78 -4.09 -8.26
N VAL A 134 -14.41 -4.59 -7.19
CA VAL A 134 -14.22 -5.98 -6.74
C VAL A 134 -14.64 -6.95 -7.86
N ALA A 135 -15.82 -6.77 -8.46
CA ALA A 135 -16.27 -7.62 -9.55
C ALA A 135 -15.32 -7.57 -10.76
N PHE A 136 -14.84 -6.38 -11.11
CA PHE A 136 -13.83 -6.19 -12.17
C PHE A 136 -12.52 -6.93 -11.85
N ASN A 137 -12.00 -6.79 -10.63
CA ASN A 137 -10.77 -7.44 -10.19
C ASN A 137 -10.90 -8.97 -10.21
N THR A 138 -12.05 -9.51 -9.78
CA THR A 138 -12.34 -10.94 -9.85
C THR A 138 -12.37 -11.43 -11.30
N TRP A 139 -13.06 -10.72 -12.19
CA TRP A 139 -13.07 -11.06 -13.61
C TRP A 139 -11.68 -11.05 -14.23
N LEU A 140 -10.86 -10.04 -13.89
CA LEU A 140 -9.51 -9.91 -14.41
C LEU A 140 -8.60 -11.04 -13.91
N LEU A 141 -8.71 -11.42 -12.63
CA LEU A 141 -7.99 -12.56 -12.05
C LEU A 141 -8.38 -13.89 -12.71
N LEU A 142 -9.65 -14.08 -13.08
CA LEU A 142 -10.11 -15.28 -13.80
C LEU A 142 -9.55 -15.36 -15.23
N LYS A 143 -9.14 -14.23 -15.81
CA LYS A 143 -8.52 -14.15 -17.14
C LYS A 143 -6.99 -14.18 -17.09
N ALA A 144 -6.40 -13.89 -15.94
CA ALA A 144 -4.96 -13.85 -15.77
C ALA A 144 -4.35 -15.26 -15.76
N SER A 145 -3.05 -15.34 -16.05
CA SER A 145 -2.29 -16.59 -15.88
C SER A 145 -2.23 -16.98 -14.40
N LEU A 146 -2.03 -18.28 -14.10
CA LEU A 146 -1.90 -18.77 -12.73
C LEU A 146 -0.76 -18.06 -11.97
N GLU A 147 0.38 -17.83 -12.64
CA GLU A 147 1.53 -17.13 -12.06
C GLU A 147 1.18 -15.67 -11.70
N THR A 148 0.51 -14.97 -12.62
CA THR A 148 0.03 -13.60 -12.39
C THR A 148 -0.97 -13.57 -11.23
N ALA A 149 -1.91 -14.51 -11.17
CA ALA A 149 -2.91 -14.59 -10.10
C ALA A 149 -2.30 -14.88 -8.72
N LEU A 150 -1.28 -15.74 -8.65
CA LEU A 150 -0.55 -16.01 -7.40
C LEU A 150 0.25 -14.79 -6.94
N THR A 151 0.97 -14.15 -7.86
CA THR A 151 1.77 -12.94 -7.56
C THR A 151 0.87 -11.78 -7.16
N ALA A 152 -0.26 -11.64 -7.84
CA ALA A 152 -1.32 -10.72 -7.48
C ALA A 152 -1.84 -10.99 -6.04
N GLY A 153 -2.14 -12.24 -5.70
CA GLY A 153 -2.57 -12.61 -4.35
C GLY A 153 -1.55 -12.20 -3.27
N LEU A 154 -0.25 -12.39 -3.53
CA LEU A 154 0.82 -11.97 -2.64
C LEU A 154 0.90 -10.44 -2.50
N TRP A 155 0.68 -9.69 -3.58
CA TRP A 155 0.66 -8.23 -3.54
C TRP A 155 -0.54 -7.72 -2.71
N ASN A 156 -1.72 -8.30 -2.91
CA ASN A 156 -2.94 -7.93 -2.19
C ASN A 156 -2.84 -8.21 -0.68
N ALA A 157 -2.09 -9.23 -0.27
CA ALA A 157 -1.81 -9.49 1.15
C ALA A 157 -0.90 -8.41 1.78
N GLY A 158 -0.11 -7.71 0.95
CA GLY A 158 0.84 -6.69 1.36
C GLY A 158 2.13 -7.27 1.97
N SER A 159 3.26 -6.62 1.73
CA SER A 159 4.52 -6.98 2.37
C SER A 159 5.48 -5.80 2.47
N LEU A 160 6.21 -5.73 3.57
CA LEU A 160 7.38 -4.85 3.72
C LEU A 160 8.68 -5.57 3.36
N ASN A 161 8.60 -6.82 2.91
CA ASN A 161 9.77 -7.60 2.53
C ASN A 161 10.39 -7.07 1.23
N GLY A 162 11.72 -7.08 1.16
CA GLY A 162 12.45 -6.63 -0.02
C GLY A 162 12.41 -5.13 -0.28
N LEU A 163 11.98 -4.30 0.68
CA LEU A 163 12.15 -2.85 0.66
C LEU A 163 13.63 -2.49 0.85
N THR A 164 14.17 -1.75 -0.10
CA THR A 164 15.53 -1.22 -0.14
C THR A 164 15.46 0.27 -0.43
N TRP A 165 16.54 1.02 -0.18
CA TRP A 165 16.58 2.46 -0.48
C TRP A 165 16.24 2.79 -1.94
N ALA A 166 16.68 1.95 -2.88
CA ALA A 166 16.36 2.09 -4.30
C ALA A 166 14.85 2.00 -4.60
N LYS A 167 14.05 1.34 -3.76
CA LYS A 167 12.59 1.25 -3.89
C LYS A 167 11.85 2.34 -3.11
N THR A 168 12.57 3.16 -2.33
CA THR A 168 11.97 4.26 -1.54
C THR A 168 11.97 5.59 -2.27
N SER A 169 12.74 5.74 -3.35
CA SER A 169 12.61 6.90 -4.24
C SER A 169 11.30 6.80 -5.03
N PRO A 170 10.55 7.91 -5.16
CA PRO A 170 9.33 7.97 -5.98
C PRO A 170 9.61 7.74 -7.46
#